data_AF-A0A655JEZ3-F1
#
_entry.id   AF-A0A655JEZ3-F1
#
_cell.length_a   1.000
_cell.length_b   1.000
_cell.length_c   1.000
_cell.angle_alpha   90.00
_cell.angle_beta   90.00
_cell.angle_gamma   90.00
#
_symmetry.space_group_name_H-M   'P 1'
#
loop_
_entity.id
_entity.type
_entity.pdbx_description
1 polymer ?
#
loop_
_entity_poly.entity_id
_entity_poly.type
_entity_poly.pdbx_seq_one_letter_code
_entity_poly.pdbx_strand_id
1 'polypeptide(L)' 'MIGRAYLWGLAANGQAGVENVLDILRGGIDSALMGLGHASVHDLSPADILVPTGFIRDLGVPSRRDV' A
#
# COMPACT_ATOMS: atom_id res chain seq x y z
N MET A 1 7.75 1.48 4.43
CA MET A 1 7.84 2.74 5.22
C MET A 1 6.57 3.54 4.99
N ILE A 2 5.90 4.00 6.04
CA ILE A 2 4.73 4.89 5.96
C ILE A 2 5.09 6.28 6.48
N GLY A 3 4.82 7.33 5.70
CA GLY A 3 5.20 8.71 6.05
C GLY A 3 4.01 9.56 6.48
N ARG A 4 3.23 10.02 5.50
CA ARG A 4 2.10 10.94 5.74
C ARG A 4 1.04 10.39 6.70
N ALA A 5 0.68 9.11 6.55
CA ALA A 5 -0.32 8.49 7.42
C ALA A 5 0.09 8.55 8.90
N TYR A 6 1.38 8.26 9.19
CA TYR A 6 1.95 8.38 10.52
C TYR A 6 1.89 9.82 11.04
N LEU A 7 2.36 10.80 10.25
CA LEU A 7 2.39 12.21 10.65
C LEU A 7 1.00 12.78 10.91
N TRP A 8 0.00 12.37 10.12
CA TRP A 8 -1.38 12.79 10.32
C TRP A 8 -1.99 12.19 11.58
N GLY A 9 -1.75 10.90 11.86
CA GLY A 9 -2.16 10.28 13.12
C GLY A 9 -1.53 10.98 14.33
N LEU A 10 -0.23 11.27 14.24
CA LEU A 10 0.52 11.99 15.27
C LEU A 10 -0.07 13.39 15.53
N ALA A 11 -0.38 14.13 14.46
CA ALA A 11 -0.97 15.47 14.57
C ALA A 11 -2.41 15.43 15.12
N ALA A 12 -3.17 14.37 14.82
CA ALA A 12 -4.56 14.25 15.22
C ALA A 12 -4.75 13.88 16.69
N ASN A 13 -3.95 12.95 17.22
CA ASN A 13 -4.08 12.51 18.61
C ASN A 13 -2.80 11.89 19.19
N GLY A 14 -1.64 12.44 18.84
CA GLY A 14 -0.35 11.95 19.34
C GLY A 14 -0.14 10.46 19.04
N GLN A 15 0.43 9.75 20.02
CA GLN A 15 0.69 8.31 19.91
C GLN A 15 -0.58 7.50 19.61
N ALA A 16 -1.69 7.77 20.29
CA ALA A 16 -2.94 7.04 20.08
C ALA A 16 -3.46 7.20 18.64
N GLY A 17 -3.27 8.37 18.04
CA GLY A 17 -3.60 8.58 16.63
C GLY A 17 -2.71 7.82 15.67
N VAL A 18 -1.41 7.68 15.99
CA VAL A 18 -0.48 6.82 15.24
C VAL A 18 -0.88 5.35 15.36
N GLU A 19 -1.17 4.86 16.57
CA GLU A 19 -1.57 3.48 16.82
C GLU A 19 -2.83 3.12 16.05
N ASN A 20 -3.86 3.99 16.08
CA ASN A 20 -5.07 3.81 15.27
C ASN A 20 -4.77 3.68 13.77
N VAL A 21 -3.84 4.48 13.23
CA VAL A 21 -3.42 4.36 11.81
C VAL A 21 -2.76 3.01 11.56
N LEU A 22 -1.88 2.55 12.46
CA LEU A 22 -1.21 1.26 12.33
C LEU A 22 -2.21 0.09 12.40
N ASP A 23 -3.18 0.16 13.29
CA ASP A 23 -4.24 -0.84 13.41
C ASP A 23 -5.12 -0.89 12.16
N ILE A 24 -5.50 0.25 11.61
CA ILE A 24 -6.24 0.32 10.33
C ILE A 24 -5.44 -0.31 9.19
N LEU A 25 -4.16 0.03 9.08
CA LEU A 25 -3.29 -0.53 8.03
C LEU A 25 -3.15 -2.04 8.19
N ARG A 26 -2.99 -2.52 9.43
CA ARG A 26 -2.90 -3.96 9.71
C ARG A 26 -4.20 -4.68 9.38
N GLY A 27 -5.33 -4.17 9.85
CA GLY A 27 -6.64 -4.75 9.54
C GLY A 27 -6.94 -4.74 8.04
N GLY A 28 -6.51 -3.70 7.32
CA GLY A 28 -6.61 -3.65 5.86
C GLY A 28 -5.79 -4.73 5.16
N ILE A 29 -4.56 -4.97 5.61
CA ILE A 29 -3.69 -6.05 5.08
C ILE A 29 -4.32 -7.42 5.36
N ASP A 30 -4.75 -7.68 6.59
CA ASP A 30 -5.36 -8.96 6.96
C ASP A 30 -6.65 -9.21 6.14
N SER A 31 -7.46 -8.16 5.94
CA SER A 31 -8.67 -8.24 5.10
C SER A 31 -8.35 -8.52 3.63
N ALA A 32 -7.28 -7.90 3.09
CA ALA A 32 -6.86 -8.12 1.72
C ALA A 32 -6.35 -9.56 1.50
N LEU A 33 -5.52 -10.07 2.42
CA LEU A 33 -5.05 -11.45 2.37
C LEU A 33 -6.21 -12.44 2.45
N MET A 34 -7.17 -12.20 3.36
CA MET A 34 -8.38 -13.00 3.47
C MET A 34 -9.19 -13.00 2.17
N GLY A 35 -9.36 -11.83 1.53
CA GLY A 35 -10.07 -11.70 0.26
C GLY A 35 -9.38 -12.40 -0.91
N LEU A 36 -8.05 -12.52 -0.86
CA LEU A 36 -7.24 -13.24 -1.85
C LEU A 36 -7.09 -14.74 -1.53
N GLY A 37 -7.53 -15.20 -0.35
CA GLY A 37 -7.37 -16.58 0.09
C GLY A 37 -5.95 -16.93 0.55
N HIS A 38 -5.13 -15.95 0.91
CA HIS A 38 -3.76 -16.12 1.38
C HIS A 38 -3.66 -16.11 2.89
N ALA A 39 -2.81 -16.97 3.45
CA ALA A 39 -2.56 -17.03 4.90
C ALA A 39 -1.38 -16.14 5.32
N SER A 40 -0.51 -15.78 4.38
CA SER A 40 0.70 -15.02 4.63
C SER A 40 0.96 -14.01 3.52
N VAL A 41 1.63 -12.90 3.88
CA VAL A 41 2.18 -11.96 2.88
C VAL A 41 3.23 -12.59 1.97
N HIS A 42 3.80 -13.73 2.39
CA HIS A 42 4.76 -14.49 1.58
C HIS A 42 4.09 -15.29 0.45
N ASP A 43 2.77 -15.48 0.51
CA ASP A 43 2.00 -16.17 -0.52
C ASP A 43 1.64 -15.24 -1.69
N LEU A 44 1.84 -13.92 -1.50
CA LEU A 44 1.55 -12.92 -2.52
C LEU A 44 2.50 -13.00 -3.70
N SER A 45 1.92 -12.85 -4.89
CA SER A 45 2.59 -12.96 -6.18
C SER A 45 2.06 -11.93 -7.18
N PRO A 46 2.76 -11.72 -8.31
CA PRO A 46 2.24 -10.88 -9.39
C PRO A 46 0.92 -11.38 -9.99
N ALA A 47 0.54 -12.65 -9.80
CA ALA A 47 -0.71 -13.20 -10.31
C ALA A 47 -1.94 -12.72 -9.50
N ASP A 48 -1.74 -12.18 -8.30
CA ASP A 48 -2.82 -11.66 -7.45
C ASP A 48 -3.31 -10.27 -7.86
N ILE A 49 -2.66 -9.65 -8.84
CA ILE A 49 -2.98 -8.30 -9.31
C ILE A 49 -3.21 -8.27 -10.82
N LEU A 50 -4.25 -7.55 -11.24
CA LEU A 50 -4.48 -7.22 -12.64
C LEU A 50 -3.83 -5.87 -12.93
N VAL A 51 -2.84 -5.86 -13.82
CA VAL A 51 -2.14 -4.63 -14.23
C VAL A 51 -2.52 -4.30 -15.67
N PRO A 52 -3.32 -3.25 -15.92
CA PRO A 52 -3.72 -2.88 -17.27
C PRO A 52 -2.54 -2.44 -18.14
N THR A 53 -2.68 -2.63 -19.45
CA THR A 53 -1.70 -2.15 -20.44
C THR A 53 -1.47 -0.65 -20.28
N GLY A 54 -0.20 -0.23 -20.19
CA GLY A 54 0.19 1.17 -20.03
C GLY A 54 0.13 1.72 -18.59
N PHE A 55 -0.26 0.90 -17.61
CA PHE A 55 -0.26 1.31 -16.20
C PHE A 55 1.15 1.35 -15.60
N ILE A 56 2.02 0.41 -15.99
CA ILE A 56 3.39 0.33 -15.48
C ILE A 56 4.21 1.49 -16.03
N ARG A 57 4.87 2.20 -15.12
CA ARG A 57 5.93 3.15 -15.45
C ARG A 57 7.27 2.52 -15.10
N ASP A 58 8.06 2.21 -16.12
CA ASP A 58 9.41 1.72 -15.92
C ASP A 58 10.26 2.78 -15.21
N LEU A 59 11.08 2.35 -14.26
CA LEU A 59 11.98 3.24 -13.54
C LEU A 59 13.18 3.59 -14.42
N GLY A 60 13.59 4.86 -14.43
CA GLY A 60 14.78 5.32 -15.16
C GLY A 60 14.58 5.58 -16.65
N VAL A 61 13.40 5.31 -17.23
CA VAL A 61 13.09 5.76 -18.60
C VAL A 61 12.74 7.24 -18.63
N PRO A 62 13.25 8.00 -19.62
CA PRO A 62 12.83 9.37 -19.86
C PRO A 62 11.31 9.43 -19.99
N SER A 63 10.69 10.36 -19.28
CA SER A 63 9.29 10.70 -19.52
C SER A 63 9.15 11.05 -21.00
N ARG A 64 8.31 10.30 -21.72
CA ARG A 64 7.84 10.72 -23.04
C ARG A 64 6.98 11.97 -22.81
N ARG A 65 7.64 13.13 -22.82
CA ARG A 65 6.96 14.40 -23.07
C ARG A 65 7.03 14.57 -24.57
N ASP A 66 5.86 14.43 -25.18
CA ASP A 66 5.66 14.56 -26.60
C ASP A 66 6.03 16.00 -27.02
N VAL A 67 6.74 16.09 -28.16
CA VAL A 67 7.05 17.34 -28.87
C VAL A 67 5.77 17.98 -29.40
#